data_AF-Q8I741-F1
#
_entry.id   AF-Q8I741-F1
#
_cell.length_a   1.000
_cell.length_b   1.000
_cell.length_c   1.000
_cell.angle_alpha   90.00
_cell.angle_beta   90.00
_cell.angle_gamma   90.00
#
_symmetry.space_group_name_H-M   'P 1'
#
loop_
_entity.id
_entity.type
_entity.pdbx_description
1 polymer ?
#
loop_
_entity_poly.entity_id
_entity_poly.type
_entity_poly.pdbx_seq_one_letter_code
_entity_poly.pdbx_strand_id
1 'polypeptide(L)'
;MSHATYLHLLSLTLLCARVTTVRGDADDLCSDETDPLTPDTARKMCETARQLRGVEAAIESAVAAATASALGASEAKARADDAVKRAESKQRGAAAAAKEAAEKAGAASQRAAAAVDEAKGHAAVLTVMVKEAAQTSGETLQQLAECDKESEEVRSVAGKCTGTAAGVTSKSLEAAINAFAETQNGDAAEIRGHGATLWSTLRSLEDSAQTAEVARVEAEEAEGKASDAADANRAELAGGWALPLLAALHLSLAQ
;
A
#
# COMPACT_ATOMS: atom_id res chain seq x y z
N MET A 1 -5.17 -24.05 7.77
CA MET A 1 -3.79 -23.69 7.41
C MET A 1 -3.45 -24.48 6.15
N SER A 2 -3.59 -23.83 4.99
CA SER A 2 -3.61 -24.48 3.69
C SER A 2 -2.18 -24.75 3.18
N HIS A 3 -2.00 -25.83 2.42
CA HIS A 3 -0.72 -26.27 1.85
C HIS A 3 0.05 -25.18 1.08
N ALA A 4 -0.61 -24.09 0.65
CA ALA A 4 0.03 -22.93 0.03
C ALA A 4 1.01 -22.20 0.98
N THR A 5 0.71 -22.08 2.27
CA THR A 5 1.57 -21.37 3.23
C THR A 5 2.91 -22.10 3.45
N TYR A 6 2.91 -23.44 3.31
CA TYR A 6 4.12 -24.28 3.44
C TYR A 6 5.06 -24.14 2.24
N LEU A 7 4.54 -23.98 1.01
CA LEU A 7 5.38 -23.79 -0.18
C LEU A 7 6.06 -22.41 -0.21
N HIS A 8 5.42 -21.37 0.33
CA HIS A 8 5.97 -20.00 0.33
C HIS A 8 7.08 -19.78 1.37
N LEU A 9 7.06 -20.51 2.49
CA LEU A 9 8.13 -20.53 3.48
C LEU A 9 9.41 -21.17 2.92
N LEU A 10 9.29 -22.20 2.06
CA LEU A 10 10.42 -22.91 1.45
C LEU A 10 11.21 -22.07 0.44
N SER A 11 10.57 -21.15 -0.28
CA SER A 11 11.26 -20.24 -1.21
C SER A 11 12.08 -19.15 -0.50
N LEU A 12 11.70 -18.75 0.71
CA LEU A 12 12.35 -17.61 1.38
C LEU A 12 13.59 -17.99 2.16
N THR A 13 13.57 -19.18 2.78
CA THR A 13 14.78 -19.83 3.27
C THR A 13 15.81 -19.92 2.15
N LEU A 14 15.44 -20.07 0.88
CA LEU A 14 16.40 -20.18 -0.23
C LEU A 14 17.03 -18.85 -0.66
N LEU A 15 16.32 -17.70 -0.67
CA LEU A 15 16.96 -16.41 -1.00
C LEU A 15 18.10 -16.09 -0.03
N CYS A 16 17.88 -16.35 1.26
CA CYS A 16 18.82 -15.98 2.30
C CYS A 16 19.78 -17.12 2.69
N ALA A 17 19.32 -18.38 2.66
CA ALA A 17 20.19 -19.54 2.81
C ALA A 17 20.97 -19.89 1.55
N ARG A 18 20.83 -19.15 0.43
CA ARG A 18 21.74 -19.26 -0.75
C ARG A 18 22.72 -18.11 -0.84
N VAL A 19 22.46 -16.96 -0.21
CA VAL A 19 23.57 -16.07 0.15
C VAL A 19 24.53 -16.82 1.09
N THR A 20 24.02 -17.68 1.98
CA THR A 20 24.85 -18.64 2.70
C THR A 20 25.31 -19.78 1.79
N THR A 21 24.46 -20.66 1.24
CA THR A 21 24.90 -21.88 0.52
C THR A 21 25.61 -21.70 -0.83
N VAL A 22 25.63 -20.52 -1.46
CA VAL A 22 26.57 -20.21 -2.57
C VAL A 22 28.01 -20.05 -2.02
N ARG A 23 28.13 -19.82 -0.71
CA ARG A 23 29.37 -19.73 0.06
C ARG A 23 29.57 -20.84 1.11
N GLY A 24 28.59 -21.74 1.30
CA GLY A 24 28.59 -22.80 2.32
C GLY A 24 27.56 -22.57 3.44
N ASP A 25 27.48 -23.42 4.46
CA ASP A 25 26.58 -23.14 5.60
C ASP A 25 26.87 -21.75 6.21
N ALA A 26 25.97 -21.20 7.05
CA ALA A 26 26.23 -19.92 7.73
C ALA A 26 27.56 -19.95 8.54
N ASP A 27 28.07 -21.12 8.88
CA ASP A 27 29.36 -21.34 9.53
C ASP A 27 30.57 -21.32 8.56
N ASP A 28 30.35 -21.20 7.25
CA ASP A 28 31.31 -21.49 6.18
C ASP A 28 31.50 -20.31 5.18
N LEU A 29 30.88 -19.14 5.41
CA LEU A 29 31.07 -17.93 4.58
C LEU A 29 32.53 -17.43 4.52
N CYS A 30 33.34 -17.88 5.48
CA CYS A 30 34.77 -17.60 5.62
C CYS A 30 35.62 -18.86 5.38
N SER A 31 35.10 -19.85 4.66
CA SER A 31 35.84 -21.06 4.28
C SER A 31 36.97 -20.76 3.30
N ASP A 32 37.90 -21.69 3.12
CA ASP A 32 39.01 -21.50 2.16
C ASP A 32 38.57 -21.67 0.70
N GLU A 33 37.35 -22.16 0.46
CA GLU A 33 36.82 -22.47 -0.88
C GLU A 33 35.92 -21.36 -1.45
N THR A 34 35.75 -20.25 -0.72
CA THR A 34 34.88 -19.15 -1.12
C THR A 34 35.61 -17.94 -1.68
N ASP A 35 35.27 -17.56 -2.91
CA ASP A 35 35.81 -16.37 -3.56
C ASP A 35 35.40 -15.10 -2.80
N PRO A 36 36.35 -14.23 -2.37
CA PRO A 36 36.05 -13.04 -1.58
C PRO A 36 35.06 -12.10 -2.30
N LEU A 37 34.19 -11.45 -1.53
CA LEU A 37 33.21 -10.53 -2.08
C LEU A 37 33.91 -9.31 -2.69
N THR A 38 33.31 -8.77 -3.74
CA THR A 38 33.68 -7.42 -4.16
C THR A 38 33.02 -6.39 -3.23
N PRO A 39 33.64 -5.22 -3.00
CA PRO A 39 33.00 -4.14 -2.26
C PRO A 39 31.67 -3.70 -2.87
N ASP A 40 31.51 -3.83 -4.20
CA ASP A 40 30.26 -3.52 -4.89
C ASP A 40 29.13 -4.50 -4.52
N THR A 41 29.44 -5.81 -4.53
CA THR A 41 28.51 -6.86 -4.07
C THR A 41 28.09 -6.61 -2.62
N ALA A 42 29.03 -6.30 -1.73
CA ALA A 42 28.75 -6.01 -0.32
C ALA A 42 27.83 -4.79 -0.15
N ARG A 43 28.01 -3.74 -0.96
CA ARG A 43 27.14 -2.55 -0.95
C ARG A 43 25.73 -2.86 -1.41
N LYS A 44 25.56 -3.65 -2.48
CA LYS A 44 24.24 -4.05 -3.01
C LYS A 44 23.50 -5.00 -2.07
N MET A 45 24.23 -5.89 -1.41
CA MET A 45 23.70 -6.71 -0.33
C MET A 45 23.22 -5.84 0.84
N CYS A 46 24.04 -4.86 1.24
CA CYS A 46 23.67 -3.93 2.29
C CYS A 46 22.40 -3.13 1.96
N GLU A 47 22.28 -2.63 0.72
CA GLU A 47 21.09 -1.91 0.27
C GLU A 47 19.85 -2.80 0.31
N THR A 48 19.95 -4.04 -0.15
CA THR A 48 18.86 -5.02 -0.05
C THR A 48 18.43 -5.24 1.40
N ALA A 49 19.39 -5.41 2.32
CA ALA A 49 19.11 -5.56 3.75
C ALA A 49 18.45 -4.31 4.37
N ARG A 50 18.80 -3.11 3.90
CA ARG A 50 18.15 -1.85 4.32
C ARG A 50 16.72 -1.76 3.83
N GLN A 51 16.46 -2.15 2.57
CA GLN A 51 15.11 -2.20 2.01
C GLN A 51 14.26 -3.20 2.80
N LEU A 52 14.75 -4.41 3.05
CA LEU A 52 14.04 -5.43 3.84
C LEU A 52 13.66 -4.90 5.22
N ARG A 53 14.59 -4.30 5.97
CA ARG A 53 14.28 -3.70 7.28
C ARG A 53 13.28 -2.55 7.22
N GLY A 54 13.13 -1.90 6.06
CA GLY A 54 12.18 -0.80 5.87
C GLY A 54 10.78 -1.25 5.46
N VAL A 55 10.60 -2.52 5.07
CA VAL A 55 9.28 -3.04 4.64
C VAL A 55 8.26 -2.99 5.77
N GLU A 56 8.64 -3.23 7.03
CA GLU A 56 7.70 -3.16 8.17
C GLU A 56 7.04 -1.77 8.28
N ALA A 57 7.83 -0.70 8.20
CA ALA A 57 7.29 0.66 8.18
C ALA A 57 6.42 0.94 6.95
N ALA A 58 6.77 0.37 5.79
CA ALA A 58 5.94 0.47 4.58
C ALA A 58 4.59 -0.26 4.75
N ILE A 59 4.59 -1.42 5.42
CA ILE A 59 3.37 -2.17 5.75
C ILE A 59 2.45 -1.34 6.63
N GLU A 60 2.98 -0.81 7.74
CA GLU A 60 2.21 0.01 8.68
C GLU A 60 1.60 1.23 7.99
N SER A 61 2.40 1.92 7.18
CA SER A 61 1.96 3.10 6.41
C SER A 61 0.82 2.76 5.44
N ALA A 62 0.96 1.70 4.65
CA ALA A 62 -0.04 1.30 3.66
C ALA A 62 -1.36 0.85 4.31
N VAL A 63 -1.30 0.06 5.39
CA VAL A 63 -2.49 -0.37 6.13
C VAL A 63 -3.19 0.82 6.80
N ALA A 64 -2.43 1.75 7.37
CA ALA A 64 -2.97 2.97 7.95
C ALA A 64 -3.66 3.84 6.90
N ALA A 65 -3.03 4.03 5.73
CA ALA A 65 -3.62 4.76 4.60
C ALA A 65 -4.92 4.11 4.13
N ALA A 66 -4.93 2.80 3.87
CA ALA A 66 -6.14 2.07 3.47
C ALA A 66 -7.27 2.22 4.50
N THR A 67 -6.94 2.11 5.79
CA THR A 67 -7.90 2.24 6.90
C THR A 67 -8.48 3.64 6.98
N ALA A 68 -7.65 4.66 6.83
CA ALA A 68 -8.09 6.06 6.77
C ALA A 68 -9.02 6.29 5.58
N SER A 69 -8.70 5.72 4.40
CA SER A 69 -9.54 5.86 3.22
C SER A 69 -10.90 5.17 3.40
N ALA A 70 -10.94 3.99 4.00
CA ALA A 70 -12.20 3.30 4.32
C ALA A 70 -13.06 4.06 5.35
N LEU A 71 -12.42 4.69 6.36
CA LEU A 71 -13.14 5.56 7.29
C LEU A 71 -13.78 6.74 6.57
N GLY A 72 -13.02 7.45 5.73
CA GLY A 72 -13.54 8.56 4.92
C GLY A 72 -14.70 8.14 4.02
N ALA A 73 -14.61 6.96 3.39
CA ALA A 73 -15.69 6.40 2.57
C ALA A 73 -16.96 6.10 3.40
N SER A 74 -16.79 5.58 4.62
CA SER A 74 -17.91 5.33 5.53
C SER A 74 -18.57 6.63 6.02
N GLU A 75 -17.78 7.68 6.27
CA GLU A 75 -18.31 8.99 6.63
C GLU A 75 -19.09 9.63 5.48
N ALA A 76 -18.57 9.54 4.24
CA ALA A 76 -19.26 9.99 3.05
C ALA A 76 -20.59 9.25 2.85
N LYS A 77 -20.61 7.93 3.04
CA LYS A 77 -21.85 7.14 3.06
C LYS A 77 -22.84 7.68 4.10
N ALA A 78 -22.41 7.89 5.35
CA ALA A 78 -23.31 8.38 6.41
C ALA A 78 -23.92 9.75 6.06
N ARG A 79 -23.12 10.66 5.48
CA ARG A 79 -23.60 11.97 5.02
C ARG A 79 -24.56 11.85 3.83
N ALA A 80 -24.33 10.90 2.91
CA ALA A 80 -25.24 10.62 1.81
C ALA A 80 -26.59 10.07 2.32
N ASP A 81 -26.57 9.15 3.30
CA ASP A 81 -27.79 8.64 3.94
C ASP A 81 -28.58 9.75 4.64
N ASP A 82 -27.90 10.71 5.27
CA ASP A 82 -28.55 11.88 5.86
C ASP A 82 -29.14 12.81 4.78
N ALA A 83 -28.51 12.93 3.61
CA ALA A 83 -29.08 13.67 2.48
C ALA A 83 -30.39 13.04 1.98
N VAL A 84 -30.48 11.71 1.96
CA VAL A 84 -31.73 10.99 1.66
C VAL A 84 -32.83 11.37 2.65
N LYS A 85 -32.54 11.29 3.96
CA LYS A 85 -33.53 11.67 5.00
C LYS A 85 -34.02 13.11 4.83
N ARG A 86 -33.11 14.04 4.50
CA ARG A 86 -33.47 15.44 4.19
C ARG A 86 -34.38 15.52 2.96
N ALA A 87 -34.07 14.80 1.89
CA ALA A 87 -34.87 14.78 0.67
C ALA A 87 -36.28 14.19 0.90
N GLU A 88 -36.38 13.09 1.65
CA GLU A 88 -37.65 12.43 2.00
C GLU A 88 -38.55 13.33 2.86
N SER A 89 -37.97 14.01 3.86
CA SER A 89 -38.71 14.94 4.73
C SER A 89 -39.38 16.09 3.96
N LYS A 90 -38.84 16.45 2.79
CA LYS A 90 -39.36 17.53 1.94
C LYS A 90 -40.50 17.04 1.01
N GLN A 91 -40.85 15.75 0.99
CA GLN A 91 -41.92 15.12 0.18
C GLN A 91 -41.87 15.45 -1.33
N ARG A 92 -40.67 15.60 -1.91
CA ARG A 92 -40.47 15.93 -3.33
C ARG A 92 -39.80 14.80 -4.10
N GLY A 93 -39.99 14.77 -5.43
CA GLY A 93 -39.43 13.75 -6.35
C GLY A 93 -37.89 13.65 -6.40
N ALA A 94 -37.17 14.47 -5.64
CA ALA A 94 -35.71 14.42 -5.51
C ALA A 94 -35.20 13.29 -4.58
N ALA A 95 -36.08 12.68 -3.79
CA ALA A 95 -35.71 11.58 -2.88
C ALA A 95 -35.16 10.35 -3.62
N ALA A 96 -35.65 10.05 -4.82
CA ALA A 96 -35.17 8.93 -5.62
C ALA A 96 -33.71 9.12 -6.07
N ALA A 97 -33.37 10.32 -6.56
CA ALA A 97 -32.01 10.64 -6.99
C ALA A 97 -31.02 10.67 -5.82
N ALA A 98 -31.43 11.23 -4.67
CA ALA A 98 -30.62 11.20 -3.45
C ALA A 98 -30.35 9.76 -2.99
N LYS A 99 -31.37 8.90 -3.05
CA LYS A 99 -31.27 7.49 -2.67
C LYS A 99 -30.33 6.70 -3.59
N GLU A 100 -30.44 6.87 -4.91
CA GLU A 100 -29.55 6.22 -5.86
C GLU A 100 -28.09 6.64 -5.63
N ALA A 101 -27.84 7.92 -5.35
CA ALA A 101 -26.52 8.42 -5.03
C ALA A 101 -25.99 7.86 -3.68
N ALA A 102 -26.83 7.78 -2.64
CA ALA A 102 -26.46 7.17 -1.37
C ALA A 102 -26.15 5.66 -1.50
N GLU A 103 -26.87 4.92 -2.35
CA GLU A 103 -26.56 3.52 -2.65
C GLU A 103 -25.17 3.37 -3.30
N LYS A 104 -24.79 4.29 -4.20
CA LYS A 104 -23.43 4.34 -4.79
C LYS A 104 -22.36 4.64 -3.73
N ALA A 105 -22.61 5.59 -2.84
CA ALA A 105 -21.72 5.88 -1.71
C ALA A 105 -21.57 4.65 -0.78
N GLY A 106 -22.67 3.94 -0.55
CA GLY A 106 -22.68 2.69 0.21
C GLY A 106 -21.85 1.58 -0.43
N ALA A 107 -21.99 1.37 -1.74
CA ALA A 107 -21.21 0.38 -2.48
C ALA A 107 -19.71 0.73 -2.50
N ALA A 108 -19.37 2.01 -2.65
CA ALA A 108 -17.99 2.49 -2.59
C ALA A 108 -17.38 2.30 -1.19
N SER A 109 -18.12 2.62 -0.13
CA SER A 109 -17.71 2.36 1.26
C SER A 109 -17.44 0.86 1.51
N GLN A 110 -18.27 -0.05 0.99
CA GLN A 110 -18.04 -1.49 1.11
C GLN A 110 -16.78 -1.94 0.38
N ARG A 111 -16.51 -1.41 -0.82
CA ARG A 111 -15.26 -1.70 -1.55
C ARG A 111 -14.03 -1.20 -0.81
N ALA A 112 -14.09 -0.01 -0.19
CA ALA A 112 -13.00 0.51 0.62
C ALA A 112 -12.71 -0.41 1.83
N ALA A 113 -13.76 -0.92 2.49
CA ALA A 113 -13.61 -1.87 3.59
C ALA A 113 -12.99 -3.21 3.13
N ALA A 114 -13.43 -3.75 1.99
CA ALA A 114 -12.84 -4.97 1.43
C ALA A 114 -11.35 -4.79 1.09
N ALA A 115 -10.97 -3.64 0.53
CA ALA A 115 -9.58 -3.31 0.24
C ALA A 115 -8.71 -3.22 1.51
N VAL A 116 -9.27 -2.80 2.65
CA VAL A 116 -8.57 -2.86 3.95
C VAL A 116 -8.33 -4.29 4.39
N ASP A 117 -9.29 -5.19 4.21
CA ASP A 117 -9.13 -6.61 4.57
C ASP A 117 -8.07 -7.28 3.68
N GLU A 118 -8.04 -6.97 2.38
CA GLU A 118 -6.98 -7.40 1.46
C GLU A 118 -5.61 -6.85 1.88
N ALA A 119 -5.53 -5.55 2.19
CA ALA A 119 -4.30 -4.91 2.66
C ALA A 119 -3.77 -5.60 3.94
N LYS A 120 -4.64 -5.92 4.90
CA LYS A 120 -4.26 -6.66 6.11
C LYS A 120 -3.80 -8.08 5.80
N GLY A 121 -4.42 -8.74 4.83
CA GLY A 121 -3.99 -10.05 4.34
C GLY A 121 -2.57 -10.02 3.76
N HIS A 122 -2.30 -9.07 2.86
CA HIS A 122 -0.97 -8.88 2.27
C HIS A 122 0.07 -8.46 3.32
N ALA A 123 -0.29 -7.58 4.25
CA ALA A 123 0.55 -7.17 5.37
C ALA A 123 0.99 -8.35 6.25
N ALA A 124 0.06 -9.25 6.60
CA ALA A 124 0.37 -10.43 7.40
C ALA A 124 1.34 -11.37 6.68
N VAL A 125 1.16 -11.59 5.38
CA VAL A 125 2.08 -12.39 4.56
C VAL A 125 3.46 -11.75 4.50
N LEU A 126 3.54 -10.45 4.19
CA LEU A 126 4.81 -9.72 4.11
C LEU A 126 5.55 -9.70 5.44
N THR A 127 4.86 -9.52 6.56
CA THR A 127 5.48 -9.48 7.89
C THR A 127 6.22 -10.77 8.20
N VAL A 128 5.62 -11.92 7.87
CA VAL A 128 6.27 -13.23 8.03
C VAL A 128 7.48 -13.34 7.13
N MET A 129 7.34 -12.96 5.85
CA MET A 129 8.41 -13.08 4.88
C MET A 129 9.61 -12.18 5.21
N VAL A 130 9.35 -10.90 5.50
CA VAL A 130 10.41 -9.92 5.70
C VAL A 130 11.19 -10.15 7.00
N LYS A 131 10.53 -10.67 8.05
CA LYS A 131 11.19 -10.94 9.33
C LYS A 131 12.36 -11.90 9.16
N GLU A 132 12.12 -13.01 8.47
CA GLU A 132 13.16 -14.01 8.18
C GLU A 132 14.23 -13.44 7.25
N ALA A 133 13.81 -12.80 6.14
CA ALA A 133 14.76 -12.26 5.17
C ALA A 133 15.68 -11.18 5.75
N ALA A 134 15.14 -10.29 6.58
CA ALA A 134 15.89 -9.23 7.24
C ALA A 134 16.84 -9.78 8.32
N GLN A 135 16.41 -10.77 9.10
CA GLN A 135 17.25 -11.42 10.09
C GLN A 135 18.45 -12.10 9.42
N THR A 136 18.21 -13.00 8.46
CA THR A 136 19.28 -13.74 7.80
C THR A 136 20.24 -12.83 7.03
N SER A 137 19.72 -11.80 6.37
CA SER A 137 20.57 -10.79 5.72
C SER A 137 21.45 -10.04 6.72
N GLY A 138 20.93 -9.74 7.92
CA GLY A 138 21.66 -9.11 9.00
C GLY A 138 22.77 -10.00 9.57
N GLU A 139 22.46 -11.26 9.87
CA GLU A 139 23.41 -12.25 10.35
C GLU A 139 24.55 -12.46 9.34
N THR A 140 24.23 -12.55 8.06
CA THR A 140 25.23 -12.69 7.00
C THR A 140 26.15 -11.47 6.91
N LEU A 141 25.60 -10.25 6.99
CA LEU A 141 26.41 -9.02 6.99
C LEU A 141 27.30 -8.94 8.24
N GLN A 142 26.85 -9.44 9.38
CA GLN A 142 27.67 -9.51 10.58
C GLN A 142 28.85 -10.47 10.39
N GLN A 143 28.60 -11.67 9.88
CA GLN A 143 29.65 -12.66 9.61
C GLN A 143 30.68 -12.12 8.62
N LEU A 144 30.23 -11.46 7.54
CA LEU A 144 31.13 -10.81 6.58
C LEU A 144 31.96 -9.69 7.20
N ALA A 145 31.45 -8.97 8.19
CA ALA A 145 32.20 -7.92 8.89
C ALA A 145 33.35 -8.49 9.74
N GLU A 146 33.16 -9.70 10.28
CA GLU A 146 34.12 -10.41 11.14
C GLU A 146 35.08 -11.31 10.32
N CYS A 147 34.86 -11.44 9.01
CA CYS A 147 35.59 -12.36 8.15
C CYS A 147 36.98 -11.84 7.75
N ASP A 148 38.05 -12.32 8.38
CA ASP A 148 39.43 -11.88 8.07
C ASP A 148 39.90 -12.12 6.63
N LYS A 149 39.23 -13.05 5.90
CA LYS A 149 39.49 -13.33 4.49
C LYS A 149 38.91 -12.27 3.56
N GLU A 150 37.91 -11.53 4.01
CA GLU A 150 37.34 -10.44 3.26
C GLU A 150 38.22 -9.20 3.31
N SER A 151 38.19 -8.44 2.21
CA SER A 151 38.88 -7.15 2.15
C SER A 151 38.41 -6.21 3.27
N GLU A 152 39.29 -5.33 3.74
CA GLU A 152 38.95 -4.31 4.74
C GLU A 152 37.74 -3.47 4.31
N GLU A 153 37.62 -3.16 3.01
CA GLU A 153 36.49 -2.42 2.46
C GLU A 153 35.17 -3.19 2.58
N VAL A 154 35.15 -4.49 2.23
CA VAL A 154 33.98 -5.36 2.38
C VAL A 154 33.57 -5.44 3.85
N ARG A 155 34.52 -5.73 4.74
CA ARG A 155 34.26 -5.80 6.19
C ARG A 155 33.68 -4.49 6.72
N SER A 156 34.25 -3.35 6.30
CA SER A 156 33.77 -2.02 6.69
C SER A 156 32.36 -1.75 6.17
N VAL A 157 32.04 -2.10 4.92
CA VAL A 157 30.68 -1.94 4.36
C VAL A 157 29.68 -2.80 5.15
N ALA A 158 30.01 -4.06 5.39
CA ALA A 158 29.15 -5.01 6.07
C ALA A 158 28.91 -4.58 7.54
N GLY A 159 29.97 -4.23 8.27
CA GLY A 159 29.89 -3.79 9.66
C GLY A 159 29.15 -2.46 9.86
N LYS A 160 29.12 -1.59 8.85
CA LYS A 160 28.35 -0.33 8.87
C LYS A 160 26.90 -0.49 8.40
N CYS A 161 26.48 -1.69 7.99
CA CYS A 161 25.18 -1.92 7.40
C CYS A 161 24.03 -2.09 8.43
N THR A 162 23.85 -1.13 9.33
CA THR A 162 22.87 -1.22 10.43
C THR A 162 21.61 -0.39 10.24
N GLY A 163 21.56 0.48 9.22
CA GLY A 163 20.42 1.36 8.95
C GLY A 163 19.20 0.67 8.32
N THR A 164 18.10 1.40 8.28
CA THR A 164 16.84 1.01 7.62
C THR A 164 16.55 1.99 6.48
N ALA A 165 16.10 1.48 5.33
CA ALA A 165 15.66 2.35 4.24
C ALA A 165 14.32 3.02 4.58
N ALA A 166 14.20 4.31 4.30
CA ALA A 166 12.95 5.04 4.44
C ALA A 166 12.17 5.04 3.12
N GLY A 167 10.84 5.04 3.18
CA GLY A 167 9.99 5.12 1.99
C GLY A 167 10.14 3.93 1.04
N VAL A 168 10.29 2.73 1.59
CA VAL A 168 10.37 1.50 0.81
C VAL A 168 9.08 1.28 0.02
N THR A 169 9.24 0.94 -1.26
CA THR A 169 8.17 0.62 -2.20
C THR A 169 8.45 -0.72 -2.86
N SER A 170 7.44 -1.34 -3.47
CA SER A 170 7.63 -2.54 -4.30
C SER A 170 8.73 -2.35 -5.34
N LYS A 171 8.75 -1.17 -5.98
CA LYS A 171 9.71 -0.81 -7.02
C LYS A 171 11.13 -0.63 -6.49
N SER A 172 11.30 0.01 -5.32
CA SER A 172 12.63 0.16 -4.71
C SER A 172 13.19 -1.17 -4.22
N LEU A 173 12.33 -2.03 -3.66
CA LEU A 173 12.70 -3.37 -3.23
C LEU A 173 13.09 -4.26 -4.42
N GLU A 174 12.30 -4.25 -5.49
CA GLU A 174 12.61 -4.93 -6.75
C GLU A 174 13.97 -4.48 -7.31
N ALA A 175 14.21 -3.16 -7.36
CA ALA A 175 15.46 -2.60 -7.86
C ALA A 175 16.68 -3.06 -7.03
N ALA A 176 16.57 -3.05 -5.70
CA ALA A 176 17.66 -3.49 -4.83
C ALA A 176 17.98 -4.99 -5.02
N ILE A 177 16.94 -5.83 -5.07
CA ILE A 177 17.07 -7.28 -5.31
C ILE A 177 17.72 -7.54 -6.68
N ASN A 178 17.26 -6.85 -7.73
CA ASN A 178 17.81 -7.01 -9.07
C ASN A 178 19.28 -6.57 -9.15
N ALA A 179 19.62 -5.45 -8.51
CA ALA A 179 20.99 -4.96 -8.46
C ALA A 179 21.92 -5.93 -7.72
N PHE A 180 21.46 -6.56 -6.65
CA PHE A 180 22.21 -7.62 -5.97
C PHE A 180 22.32 -8.88 -6.83
N ALA A 181 21.24 -9.32 -7.47
CA ALA A 181 21.24 -10.48 -8.36
C ALA A 181 22.26 -10.36 -9.51
N GLU A 182 22.44 -9.16 -10.06
CA GLU A 182 23.42 -8.87 -11.12
C GLU A 182 24.88 -9.10 -10.71
N THR A 183 25.16 -9.13 -9.40
CA THR A 183 26.52 -9.39 -8.88
C THR A 183 26.79 -10.86 -8.62
N GLN A 184 25.80 -11.73 -8.81
CA GLN A 184 25.90 -13.16 -8.53
C GLN A 184 25.94 -13.95 -9.84
N ASN A 185 27.11 -14.49 -10.16
CA ASN A 185 27.32 -15.30 -11.36
C ASN A 185 26.63 -16.66 -11.19
N GLY A 186 25.65 -16.97 -12.05
CA GLY A 186 24.93 -18.25 -12.04
C GLY A 186 23.60 -18.25 -11.27
N ASP A 187 23.49 -17.45 -10.20
CA ASP A 187 22.33 -17.47 -9.29
C ASP A 187 21.36 -16.31 -9.48
N ALA A 188 21.66 -15.39 -10.41
CA ALA A 188 20.84 -14.21 -10.65
C ALA A 188 19.36 -14.52 -10.93
N ALA A 189 19.06 -15.63 -11.62
CA ALA A 189 17.68 -16.03 -11.91
C ALA A 189 16.94 -16.50 -10.64
N GLU A 190 17.63 -17.23 -9.77
CA GLU A 190 17.06 -17.73 -8.52
C GLU A 190 16.82 -16.58 -7.52
N ILE A 191 17.78 -15.67 -7.38
CA ILE A 191 17.66 -14.48 -6.52
C ILE A 191 16.46 -13.62 -6.95
N ARG A 192 16.30 -13.41 -8.26
CA ARG A 192 15.13 -12.71 -8.80
C ARG A 192 13.84 -13.47 -8.54
N GLY A 193 13.84 -14.80 -8.68
CA GLY A 193 12.67 -15.64 -8.44
C GLY A 193 12.15 -15.57 -7.01
N HIS A 194 13.05 -15.71 -6.02
CA HIS A 194 12.63 -15.62 -4.62
C HIS A 194 12.27 -14.19 -4.22
N GLY A 195 13.03 -13.21 -4.72
CA GLY A 195 12.73 -11.79 -4.51
C GLY A 195 11.41 -11.34 -5.13
N ALA A 196 10.96 -12.00 -6.20
CA ALA A 196 9.70 -11.70 -6.88
C ALA A 196 8.49 -11.82 -5.96
N THR A 197 8.47 -12.80 -5.07
CA THR A 197 7.34 -12.97 -4.14
C THR A 197 7.29 -11.81 -3.13
N LEU A 198 8.44 -11.34 -2.66
CA LEU A 198 8.54 -10.21 -1.72
C LEU A 198 8.02 -8.91 -2.35
N TRP A 199 8.61 -8.50 -3.47
CA TRP A 199 8.23 -7.21 -4.08
C TRP A 199 6.82 -7.25 -4.69
N SER A 200 6.37 -8.39 -5.21
CA SER A 200 5.00 -8.49 -5.75
C SER A 200 3.94 -8.48 -4.65
N THR A 201 4.20 -9.08 -3.48
CA THR A 201 3.26 -8.99 -2.35
C THR A 201 3.22 -7.56 -1.80
N LEU A 202 4.36 -6.86 -1.74
CA LEU A 202 4.40 -5.44 -1.37
C LEU A 202 3.62 -4.59 -2.38
N ARG A 203 3.71 -4.92 -3.67
CA ARG A 203 2.90 -4.29 -4.71
C ARG A 203 1.41 -4.53 -4.50
N SER A 204 0.98 -5.74 -4.17
CA SER A 204 -0.43 -6.02 -3.88
C SER A 204 -0.94 -5.22 -2.67
N LEU A 205 -0.12 -5.03 -1.64
CA LEU A 205 -0.45 -4.15 -0.52
C LEU A 205 -0.62 -2.68 -0.96
N GLU A 206 0.30 -2.17 -1.79
CA GLU A 206 0.20 -0.83 -2.37
C GLU A 206 -1.07 -0.68 -3.21
N ASP A 207 -1.39 -1.67 -4.03
CA ASP A 207 -2.59 -1.70 -4.89
C ASP A 207 -3.89 -1.75 -4.04
N SER A 208 -3.92 -2.49 -2.94
CA SER A 208 -5.06 -2.48 -2.00
C SER A 208 -5.25 -1.12 -1.34
N ALA A 209 -4.16 -0.46 -0.91
CA ALA A 209 -4.25 0.90 -0.36
C ALA A 209 -4.76 1.90 -1.41
N GLN A 210 -4.28 1.81 -2.65
CA GLN A 210 -4.77 2.63 -3.75
C GLN A 210 -6.25 2.37 -4.06
N THR A 211 -6.70 1.11 -3.99
CA THR A 211 -8.10 0.72 -4.20
C THR A 211 -9.01 1.32 -3.13
N ALA A 212 -8.59 1.28 -1.86
CA ALA A 212 -9.33 1.92 -0.77
C ALA A 212 -9.47 3.43 -0.99
N GLU A 213 -8.41 4.07 -1.50
CA GLU A 213 -8.42 5.50 -1.79
C GLU A 213 -9.33 5.86 -2.96
N VAL A 214 -9.29 5.11 -4.06
CA VAL A 214 -10.22 5.31 -5.19
C VAL A 214 -11.68 5.15 -4.71
N ALA A 215 -11.95 4.14 -3.90
CA ALA A 215 -13.28 3.90 -3.35
C ALA A 215 -13.74 5.02 -2.39
N ARG A 216 -12.82 5.64 -1.63
CA ARG A 216 -13.11 6.85 -0.85
C ARG A 216 -13.57 8.00 -1.74
N VAL A 217 -12.81 8.30 -2.79
CA VAL A 217 -13.13 9.40 -3.72
C VAL A 217 -14.50 9.18 -4.37
N GLU A 218 -14.81 7.96 -4.79
CA GLU A 218 -16.12 7.64 -5.36
C GLU A 218 -17.27 7.76 -4.35
N ALA A 219 -17.03 7.42 -3.07
CA ALA A 219 -18.01 7.62 -2.02
C ALA A 219 -18.29 9.10 -1.77
N GLU A 220 -17.27 9.95 -1.77
CA GLU A 220 -17.38 11.41 -1.61
C GLU A 220 -18.08 12.07 -2.80
N GLU A 221 -17.78 11.63 -4.03
CA GLU A 221 -18.49 12.13 -5.22
C GLU A 221 -19.98 11.76 -5.17
N ALA A 222 -20.29 10.52 -4.76
CA ALA A 222 -21.65 10.06 -4.60
C ALA A 222 -22.40 10.80 -3.47
N GLU A 223 -21.70 11.12 -2.37
CA GLU A 223 -22.23 11.97 -1.31
C GLU A 223 -22.58 13.37 -1.81
N GLY A 224 -21.70 13.99 -2.59
CA GLY A 224 -21.97 15.29 -3.22
C GLY A 224 -23.24 15.26 -4.07
N LYS A 225 -23.41 14.23 -4.91
CA LYS A 225 -24.63 14.04 -5.72
C LYS A 225 -25.89 13.85 -4.86
N ALA A 226 -25.79 13.11 -3.76
CA ALA A 226 -26.91 12.91 -2.84
C ALA A 226 -27.32 14.24 -2.18
N SER A 227 -26.34 15.03 -1.75
CA SER A 227 -26.53 16.36 -1.16
C SER A 227 -27.14 17.35 -2.17
N ASP A 228 -26.63 17.41 -3.39
CA ASP A 228 -27.17 18.26 -4.46
C ASP A 228 -28.63 17.92 -4.78
N ALA A 229 -28.97 16.62 -4.88
CA ALA A 229 -30.34 16.19 -5.08
C ALA A 229 -31.25 16.62 -3.92
N ALA A 230 -30.80 16.48 -2.68
CA ALA A 230 -31.56 16.91 -1.50
C ALA A 230 -31.82 18.43 -1.47
N ASP A 231 -30.97 19.23 -2.12
CA ASP A 231 -30.98 20.70 -2.08
C ASP A 231 -31.39 21.39 -3.40
N ALA A 232 -31.59 20.65 -4.49
CA ALA A 232 -31.96 21.15 -5.83
C ALA A 232 -33.20 22.08 -5.84
N ASN A 233 -34.02 22.07 -4.79
CA ASN A 233 -35.17 22.95 -4.62
C ASN A 233 -34.87 24.33 -4.01
N ARG A 234 -33.65 24.59 -3.51
CA ARG A 234 -33.26 25.91 -2.97
C ARG A 234 -33.04 26.95 -4.08
N ALA A 235 -32.65 26.50 -5.27
CA ALA A 235 -32.44 27.35 -6.45
C ALA A 235 -33.78 27.76 -7.11
N GLU A 236 -34.74 26.85 -7.26
CA GLU A 236 -36.05 27.19 -7.86
C GLU A 236 -36.90 28.11 -6.98
N LEU A 237 -36.83 27.97 -5.65
CA LEU A 237 -37.57 28.85 -4.72
C LEU A 237 -36.96 30.26 -4.60
N ALA A 238 -35.66 30.43 -4.88
CA ALA A 238 -35.03 31.75 -4.92
C ALA A 238 -35.34 32.53 -6.22
N GLY A 239 -35.61 31.83 -7.33
CA GLY A 239 -36.02 32.44 -8.60
C GLY A 239 -37.53 32.72 -8.70
N GLY A 240 -38.38 31.96 -8.00
CA GLY A 240 -39.85 32.03 -8.13
C GLY A 240 -40.54 33.15 -7.33
N TRP A 241 -39.89 33.73 -6.32
CA TRP A 241 -40.49 34.78 -5.48
C TRP A 241 -40.19 36.22 -5.93
N ALA A 242 -39.41 36.40 -7.00
CA ALA A 242 -39.12 37.73 -7.55
C ALA A 242 -40.16 38.23 -8.57
N LEU A 243 -41.12 37.41 -9.00
CA LEU A 243 -41.97 37.72 -10.16
C LEU A 243 -43.49 37.94 -9.95
N PRO A 244 -44.13 37.77 -8.77
CA PRO A 244 -45.50 38.28 -8.60
C PRO A 244 -45.56 39.75 -8.15
N LEU A 245 -44.49 40.29 -7.55
CA LEU A 245 -44.51 41.64 -6.96
C LEU A 245 -44.33 42.78 -7.97
N LEU A 246 -43.90 42.50 -9.21
CA LEU A 246 -43.79 43.50 -10.27
C LEU A 246 -45.06 43.63 -11.13
N ALA A 247 -46.01 42.68 -11.05
CA ALA A 247 -47.28 42.78 -11.78
C ALA A 247 -48.34 43.62 -11.04
N ALA A 248 -48.20 43.81 -9.71
CA ALA A 248 -49.15 44.58 -8.91
C ALA A 248 -48.91 46.10 -8.91
N LEU A 249 -47.75 46.58 -9.39
CA LEU A 249 -47.40 48.01 -9.42
C LEU A 249 -47.77 48.73 -10.72
N HIS A 250 -48.21 48.00 -11.76
CA HIS A 250 -48.60 48.61 -13.05
C HIS A 250 -50.11 48.79 -13.24
N LEU A 251 -50.96 48.28 -12.35
CA LEU A 251 -52.42 48.47 -12.45
C LEU A 251 -53.00 49.60 -11.59
N SER A 252 -52.21 50.25 -10.74
CA SER A 252 -52.68 51.37 -9.89
C SER A 252 -52.30 52.77 -10.40
N LEU A 253 -51.82 52.89 -11.65
CA LEU A 253 -51.51 54.18 -12.29
C LEU A 253 -52.37 54.49 -13.53
N ALA A 254 -53.43 53.73 -13.75
CA ALA A 254 -54.40 53.95 -14.83
C ALA A 254 -55.83 53.91 -14.27
N GLN A 255 -56.17 54.85 -13.40
CA GLN A 255 -57.54 55.27 -13.09
C GLN A 255 -57.56 56.73 -12.67
#